data_AF-A0A1M5ITV5-F1
#
_entry.id   AF-A0A1M5ITV5-F1
#
_cell.length_a   1.000
_cell.length_b   1.000
_cell.length_c   1.000
_cell.angle_alpha   90.00
_cell.angle_beta   90.00
_cell.angle_gamma   90.00
#
_symmetry.space_group_name_H-M   'P 1'
#
loop_
_entity.id
_entity.type
_entity.pdbx_description
1 polymer ?
#
loop_
_entity_poly.entity_id
_entity_poly.type
_entity_poly.pdbx_seq_one_letter_code
_entity_poly.pdbx_strand_id
1 'polypeptide(L)'
;MQKNIFLLIFSLICVLSNAQESITNQLYDTYHTYKETALDKRRIKHHQLQPLLKRYEVNPKFHVEKVGESIEGRDLHLVSIGSGSEDIFLWSQMHGNEPTATQAIFDILNFLDAPEFKAEKQEILSKLKLHFLPMLNPDGAEVYQRRNALGIDINRDALRLQSPEGRALKRIRDSLDAKFGFNLHDQSTYYNAELTDKPATISYLATAFNYDKDINEVRSNAMKVIVYMNGIIQKYAPGQVGRYSDDFEPRAFGDNIAKWGTSLILIESGGYANDREKQEIRKLNYVSILSALYTIAQKSYVDIPIEDYEKIPRNDRKLFDLKIENATYELHGKDYIIDLGIHRQEVDLEGHEQFYYKSIVVDQGDLSTYFGYETFDASGHRIIPAKVYPRAINTNTRNMWNSEGSPFKSGYGYFKTDFLPPIAYTEMPGHFVANNFRVPKFVLQPGVNPTFFLEKEGRLTHAVINGFLIDFSQPIEKQNFGNGLIYR
;
A
#
# COMPACT_ATOMS: atom_id res chain seq x y z
N MET A 1 13.68 16.49 53.04
CA MET A 1 14.26 16.56 51.69
C MET A 1 13.70 15.51 50.70
N GLN A 2 13.29 14.32 51.11
CA GLN A 2 12.80 13.28 50.17
C GLN A 2 11.44 13.56 49.49
N LYS A 3 10.51 14.31 50.12
CA LYS A 3 9.19 14.61 49.50
C LYS A 3 9.24 15.60 48.33
N ASN A 4 10.20 16.54 48.31
CA ASN A 4 10.31 17.52 47.23
C ASN A 4 11.00 16.96 45.98
N ILE A 5 11.82 15.91 46.13
CA ILE A 5 12.46 15.21 45.00
C ILE A 5 11.42 14.36 44.25
N PHE A 6 10.48 13.73 44.96
CA PHE A 6 9.43 12.91 44.34
C PHE A 6 8.44 13.72 43.51
N LEU A 7 8.06 14.93 43.96
CA LEU A 7 7.20 15.84 43.20
C LEU A 7 7.90 16.44 41.96
N LEU A 8 9.22 16.73 42.06
CA LEU A 8 9.98 17.19 40.91
C LEU A 8 10.10 16.10 39.84
N ILE A 9 10.39 14.86 40.23
CA ILE A 9 10.50 13.72 39.32
C ILE A 9 9.15 13.43 38.63
N PHE A 10 8.04 13.46 39.38
CA PHE A 10 6.71 13.24 38.80
C PHE A 10 6.31 14.35 37.82
N SER A 11 6.64 15.62 38.12
CA SER A 11 6.38 16.73 37.21
C SER A 11 7.23 16.67 35.93
N LEU A 12 8.49 16.23 36.02
CA LEU A 12 9.37 16.08 34.87
C LEU A 12 8.91 14.96 33.93
N ILE A 13 8.44 13.85 34.48
CA ILE A 13 7.91 12.71 33.72
C ILE A 13 6.62 13.10 32.96
N CYS A 14 5.70 13.82 33.59
CA CYS A 14 4.48 14.30 32.93
C CYS A 14 4.74 15.35 31.84
N VAL A 15 5.77 16.18 31.97
CA VAL A 15 6.10 17.19 30.94
C VAL A 15 6.74 16.53 29.71
N LEU A 16 7.60 15.53 29.91
CA LEU A 16 8.23 14.78 28.81
C LEU A 16 7.20 13.97 28.00
N SER A 17 6.22 13.33 28.66
CA SER A 17 5.16 12.60 27.98
C SER A 17 4.24 13.52 27.16
N ASN A 18 3.89 14.70 27.69
CA ASN A 18 3.06 15.68 26.99
C ASN A 18 3.79 16.31 25.78
N ALA A 19 5.09 16.57 25.88
CA ALA A 19 5.88 17.12 24.77
C ALA A 19 6.05 16.11 23.62
N GLN A 20 6.23 14.83 23.95
CA GLN A 20 6.35 13.76 22.97
C GLN A 20 5.00 13.44 22.29
N GLU A 21 3.90 13.49 23.03
CA GLU A 21 2.56 13.40 22.45
C GLU A 21 2.24 14.62 21.56
N SER A 22 2.76 15.80 21.91
CA SER A 22 2.59 17.04 21.12
C SER A 22 3.26 16.98 19.74
N ILE A 23 4.51 16.48 19.62
CA ILE A 23 5.19 16.45 18.32
C ILE A 23 4.50 15.49 17.34
N THR A 24 4.11 14.29 17.79
CA THR A 24 3.53 13.28 16.89
C THR A 24 2.20 13.72 16.27
N ASN A 25 1.36 14.41 17.05
CA ASN A 25 0.16 15.08 16.54
C ASN A 25 0.49 16.17 15.53
N GLN A 26 1.45 17.04 15.85
CA GLN A 26 1.86 18.12 14.95
C GLN A 26 2.41 17.59 13.61
N LEU A 27 3.15 16.47 13.60
CA LEU A 27 3.62 15.83 12.36
C LEU A 27 2.46 15.41 11.45
N TYR A 28 1.40 14.83 12.01
CA TYR A 28 0.22 14.43 11.23
C TYR A 28 -0.56 15.66 10.70
N ASP A 29 -0.76 16.67 11.53
CA ASP A 29 -1.57 17.85 11.20
C ASP A 29 -0.89 18.77 10.17
N THR A 30 0.44 18.90 10.27
CA THR A 30 1.25 19.77 9.39
C THR A 30 1.81 19.06 8.16
N TYR A 31 1.51 17.77 7.96
CA TYR A 31 2.03 16.96 6.85
C TYR A 31 1.96 17.65 5.48
N HIS A 32 0.84 18.33 5.19
CA HIS A 32 0.60 18.98 3.91
C HIS A 32 1.63 20.07 3.56
N THR A 33 2.31 20.65 4.56
CA THR A 33 3.40 21.62 4.37
C THR A 33 4.67 20.97 3.81
N TYR A 34 4.88 19.69 4.10
CA TYR A 34 6.11 18.96 3.76
C TYR A 34 5.95 17.98 2.60
N LYS A 35 4.71 17.72 2.18
CA LYS A 35 4.41 16.82 1.06
C LYS A 35 5.10 17.28 -0.23
N GLU A 36 5.91 16.40 -0.82
CA GLU A 36 6.49 16.62 -2.14
C GLU A 36 5.41 16.47 -3.24
N THR A 37 5.03 17.59 -3.86
CA THR A 37 3.94 17.65 -4.83
C THR A 37 4.29 17.03 -6.18
N ALA A 38 5.57 16.87 -6.51
CA ALA A 38 5.99 16.25 -7.77
C ALA A 38 5.77 14.72 -7.83
N LEU A 39 5.47 14.09 -6.69
CA LEU A 39 5.26 12.65 -6.56
C LEU A 39 3.83 12.34 -6.13
N ASP A 40 2.82 12.70 -6.92
CA ASP A 40 1.39 12.58 -6.57
C ASP A 40 0.75 11.24 -6.99
N LYS A 41 1.47 10.42 -7.76
CA LYS A 41 1.06 9.09 -8.23
C LYS A 41 1.98 8.01 -7.68
N ARG A 42 1.46 6.80 -7.50
CA ARG A 42 2.28 5.68 -7.01
C ARG A 42 3.24 5.13 -8.07
N ARG A 43 2.92 5.20 -9.37
CA ARG A 43 3.80 4.67 -10.44
C ARG A 43 4.94 5.64 -10.74
N ILE A 44 5.91 5.70 -9.83
CA ILE A 44 7.05 6.63 -9.87
C ILE A 44 8.20 6.04 -10.66
N LYS A 45 8.77 6.87 -11.53
CA LYS A 45 9.92 6.58 -12.38
C LYS A 45 11.19 7.21 -11.80
N HIS A 46 12.35 6.65 -12.13
CA HIS A 46 13.65 7.10 -11.67
C HIS A 46 13.94 8.56 -12.08
N HIS A 47 13.56 8.94 -13.29
CA HIS A 47 13.77 10.29 -13.80
C HIS A 47 13.01 11.36 -13.01
N GLN A 48 11.88 11.01 -12.36
CA GLN A 48 11.11 11.92 -11.53
C GLN A 48 11.84 12.27 -10.22
N LEU A 49 12.76 11.42 -9.76
CA LEU A 49 13.54 11.67 -8.54
C LEU A 49 14.75 12.58 -8.79
N GLN A 50 15.28 12.64 -10.02
CA GLN A 50 16.54 13.34 -10.31
C GLN A 50 16.48 14.84 -10.00
N PRO A 51 15.41 15.59 -10.35
CA PRO A 51 15.31 17.00 -9.98
C PRO A 51 15.27 17.21 -8.46
N LEU A 52 14.64 16.28 -7.72
CA LEU A 52 14.55 16.34 -6.26
C LEU A 52 15.89 16.07 -5.61
N LEU A 53 16.62 15.06 -6.08
CA LEU A 53 17.98 14.74 -5.63
C LEU A 53 18.93 15.92 -5.89
N LYS A 54 18.83 16.56 -7.06
CA LYS A 54 19.66 17.73 -7.39
C LYS A 54 19.42 18.91 -6.44
N ARG A 55 18.18 19.11 -6.00
CA ARG A 55 17.83 20.13 -4.97
C ARG A 55 18.58 19.88 -3.66
N TYR A 56 18.67 18.64 -3.22
CA TYR A 56 19.39 18.30 -1.99
C TYR A 56 20.91 18.32 -2.16
N GLU A 57 21.42 17.95 -3.34
CA GLU A 57 22.86 17.96 -3.63
C GLU A 57 23.48 19.37 -3.49
N VAL A 58 22.74 20.42 -3.86
CA VAL A 58 23.20 21.82 -3.73
C VAL A 58 22.95 22.43 -2.35
N ASN A 59 22.26 21.72 -1.46
CA ASN A 59 21.96 22.17 -0.10
C ASN A 59 23.01 21.63 0.88
N PRO A 60 23.81 22.48 1.55
CA PRO A 60 24.92 22.05 2.39
C PRO A 60 24.51 21.28 3.65
N LYS A 61 23.22 21.25 4.00
CA LYS A 61 22.72 20.39 5.08
C LYS A 61 22.75 18.90 4.71
N PHE A 62 22.72 18.59 3.42
CA PHE A 62 22.63 17.24 2.90
C PHE A 62 23.93 16.84 2.19
N HIS A 63 24.22 15.54 2.22
CA HIS A 63 25.24 14.92 1.40
C HIS A 63 24.57 13.90 0.47
N VAL A 64 24.61 14.15 -0.83
CA VAL A 64 24.05 13.25 -1.85
C VAL A 64 25.21 12.57 -2.57
N GLU A 65 25.24 11.25 -2.53
CA GLU A 65 26.31 10.44 -3.13
C GLU A 65 25.71 9.39 -4.08
N LYS A 66 26.30 9.26 -5.27
CA LYS A 66 26.03 8.12 -6.15
C LYS A 66 26.76 6.88 -5.62
N VAL A 67 26.00 5.88 -5.17
CA VAL A 67 26.51 4.68 -4.50
C VAL A 67 26.52 3.43 -5.38
N GLY A 68 25.91 3.51 -6.56
CA GLY A 68 25.90 2.43 -7.54
C GLY A 68 25.08 2.78 -8.78
N GLU A 69 24.89 1.77 -9.62
CA GLU A 69 24.04 1.81 -10.80
C GLU A 69 23.24 0.51 -10.87
N SER A 70 22.05 0.57 -11.45
CA SER A 70 21.25 -0.61 -11.80
C SER A 70 21.80 -1.33 -13.03
N ILE A 71 21.17 -2.43 -13.43
CA ILE A 71 21.55 -3.20 -14.62
C ILE A 71 21.45 -2.35 -15.89
N GLU A 72 20.42 -1.53 -16.01
CA GLU A 72 20.22 -0.63 -17.17
C GLU A 72 20.98 0.71 -17.03
N GLY A 73 21.86 0.84 -16.03
CA GLY A 73 22.73 2.01 -15.87
C GLY A 73 22.06 3.21 -15.20
N ARG A 74 20.98 3.01 -14.42
CA ARG A 74 20.33 4.09 -13.66
C ARG A 74 21.00 4.26 -12.30
N ASP A 75 21.32 5.50 -11.97
CA ASP A 75 22.07 5.84 -10.75
C ASP A 75 21.30 5.56 -9.46
N LEU A 76 21.98 4.96 -8.49
CA LEU A 76 21.50 4.79 -7.13
C LEU A 76 22.13 5.88 -6.25
N HIS A 77 21.30 6.65 -5.54
CA HIS A 77 21.75 7.77 -4.72
C HIS A 77 21.43 7.56 -3.24
N LEU A 78 22.44 7.78 -2.39
CA LEU A 78 22.30 7.85 -0.94
C LEU A 78 22.26 9.32 -0.51
N VAL A 79 21.20 9.72 0.19
CA VAL A 79 21.02 11.06 0.74
C VAL A 79 21.25 11.01 2.24
N SER A 80 22.20 11.78 2.74
CA SER A 80 22.59 11.76 4.16
C SER A 80 22.43 13.13 4.81
N ILE A 81 22.02 13.16 6.09
CA ILE A 81 21.87 14.40 6.88
C ILE A 81 22.09 14.13 8.38
N GLY A 82 22.58 15.14 9.10
CA GLY A 82 22.84 15.06 10.53
C GLY A 82 24.31 14.86 10.85
N SER A 83 24.65 15.07 12.12
CA SER A 83 26.01 14.96 12.65
C SER A 83 26.08 14.05 13.88
N GLY A 84 25.02 13.29 14.13
CA GLY A 84 24.96 12.30 15.19
C GLY A 84 26.00 11.19 15.04
N SER A 85 26.25 10.49 16.15
CA SER A 85 27.16 9.34 16.18
C SER A 85 26.49 8.02 15.84
N GLU A 86 25.16 7.99 15.81
CA GLU A 86 24.38 6.78 15.55
C GLU A 86 23.85 6.82 14.12
N ASP A 87 24.37 5.95 13.25
CA ASP A 87 23.91 5.82 11.87
C ASP A 87 22.56 5.10 11.81
N ILE A 88 21.61 5.69 11.07
CA ILE A 88 20.29 5.14 10.81
C ILE A 88 20.11 5.00 9.30
N PHE A 89 19.85 3.79 8.84
CA PHE A 89 19.74 3.50 7.41
C PHE A 89 18.31 3.17 6.99
N LEU A 90 17.78 3.90 6.01
CA LEU A 90 16.45 3.71 5.46
C LEU A 90 16.57 3.46 3.96
N TRP A 91 15.96 2.39 3.48
CA TRP A 91 15.93 2.12 2.04
C TRP A 91 14.52 1.73 1.61
N SER A 92 14.18 2.12 0.38
CA SER A 92 12.87 1.88 -0.22
C SER A 92 13.00 1.29 -1.62
N GLN A 93 11.91 0.69 -2.07
CA GLN A 93 11.69 0.29 -3.46
C GLN A 93 12.79 -0.65 -3.98
N MET A 94 13.21 -1.60 -3.12
CA MET A 94 13.99 -2.76 -3.56
C MET A 94 13.17 -3.68 -4.47
N HIS A 95 11.85 -3.63 -4.32
CA HIS A 95 10.90 -4.05 -5.33
C HIS A 95 10.39 -2.80 -6.05
N GLY A 96 10.49 -2.80 -7.39
CA GLY A 96 10.20 -1.60 -8.19
C GLY A 96 8.75 -1.12 -8.12
N ASN A 97 7.81 -2.02 -7.83
CA ASN A 97 6.38 -1.74 -7.71
C ASN A 97 5.92 -1.35 -6.30
N GLU A 98 6.85 -1.01 -5.39
CA GLU A 98 6.57 -0.68 -3.99
C GLU A 98 7.07 0.75 -3.66
N PRO A 99 6.36 1.80 -4.13
CA PRO A 99 6.84 3.18 -4.20
C PRO A 99 6.39 4.05 -3.03
N THR A 100 5.55 3.55 -2.12
CA THR A 100 4.84 4.37 -1.12
C THR A 100 5.82 5.06 -0.19
N ALA A 101 6.79 4.31 0.32
CA ALA A 101 7.78 4.85 1.23
C ALA A 101 8.82 5.72 0.52
N THR A 102 9.07 5.52 -0.78
CA THR A 102 9.90 6.42 -1.59
C THR A 102 9.33 7.84 -1.56
N GLN A 103 8.01 7.97 -1.73
CA GLN A 103 7.33 9.26 -1.61
C GLN A 103 7.47 9.85 -0.21
N ALA A 104 7.27 9.03 0.83
CA ALA A 104 7.38 9.46 2.21
C ALA A 104 8.82 9.92 2.56
N ILE A 105 9.86 9.29 2.01
CA ILE A 105 11.24 9.73 2.17
C ILE A 105 11.42 11.18 1.70
N PHE A 106 10.87 11.55 0.53
CA PHE A 106 10.96 12.94 0.04
C PHE A 106 10.17 13.92 0.92
N ASP A 107 9.06 13.49 1.52
CA ASP A 107 8.32 14.31 2.51
C ASP A 107 9.14 14.52 3.78
N ILE A 108 9.84 13.48 4.24
CA ILE A 108 10.73 13.54 5.41
C ILE A 108 11.90 14.47 5.11
N LEU A 109 12.53 14.37 3.94
CA LEU A 109 13.63 15.26 3.53
C LEU A 109 13.17 16.73 3.48
N ASN A 110 11.97 17.00 2.96
CA ASN A 110 11.35 18.34 2.99
C ASN A 110 11.15 18.84 4.43
N PHE A 111 10.61 18.00 5.32
CA PHE A 111 10.47 18.33 6.74
C PHE A 111 11.82 18.66 7.39
N LEU A 112 12.85 17.86 7.12
CA LEU A 112 14.18 18.05 7.68
C LEU A 112 14.83 19.36 7.18
N ASP A 113 14.56 19.78 5.94
CA ASP A 113 15.09 21.04 5.40
C ASP A 113 14.33 22.29 5.86
N ALA A 114 13.06 22.16 6.18
CA ALA A 114 12.18 23.28 6.53
C ALA A 114 12.65 24.10 7.76
N PRO A 115 12.17 25.33 7.97
CA PRO A 115 12.55 26.15 9.14
C PRO A 115 11.83 25.78 10.45
N GLU A 116 10.63 25.19 10.39
CA GLU A 116 9.83 24.81 11.57
C GLU A 116 10.44 23.59 12.30
N PHE A 117 9.92 23.24 13.49
CA PHE A 117 10.38 22.08 14.29
C PHE A 117 11.89 22.09 14.58
N LYS A 118 12.46 23.27 14.79
CA LYS A 118 13.91 23.43 14.96
C LYS A 118 14.45 22.62 16.14
N ALA A 119 13.75 22.61 17.27
CA ALA A 119 14.21 21.91 18.47
C ALA A 119 14.17 20.39 18.28
N GLU A 120 13.10 19.89 17.68
CA GLU A 120 12.85 18.48 17.42
C GLU A 120 13.82 17.93 16.37
N LYS A 121 14.05 18.68 15.30
CA LYS A 121 15.07 18.32 14.30
C LYS A 121 16.48 18.40 14.84
N GLN A 122 16.78 19.37 15.71
CA GLN A 122 18.07 19.42 16.39
C GLN A 122 18.27 18.19 17.29
N GLU A 123 17.23 17.79 18.02
CA GLU A 123 17.24 16.58 18.85
C GLU A 123 17.53 15.33 18.03
N ILE A 124 16.90 15.19 16.85
CA ILE A 124 17.14 14.08 15.92
C ILE A 124 18.56 14.17 15.32
N LEU A 125 18.89 15.26 14.64
CA LEU A 125 20.08 15.38 13.78
C LEU A 125 21.40 15.56 14.54
N SER A 126 21.35 15.96 15.82
CA SER A 126 22.56 16.02 16.66
C SER A 126 22.95 14.67 17.26
N LYS A 127 22.02 13.71 17.29
CA LYS A 127 22.23 12.37 17.87
C LYS A 127 22.29 11.28 16.81
N LEU A 128 21.52 11.45 15.75
CA LEU A 128 21.42 10.51 14.64
C LEU A 128 22.06 11.10 13.37
N LYS A 129 22.67 10.22 12.59
CA LYS A 129 23.05 10.49 11.20
C LYS A 129 22.17 9.63 10.31
N LEU A 130 21.34 10.28 9.51
CA LEU A 130 20.30 9.62 8.72
C LEU A 130 20.80 9.38 7.31
N HIS A 131 20.59 8.18 6.79
CA HIS A 131 20.99 7.74 5.46
C HIS A 131 19.78 7.16 4.71
N PHE A 132 19.37 7.82 3.63
CA PHE A 132 18.22 7.43 2.83
C PHE A 132 18.68 6.93 1.46
N LEU A 133 18.28 5.72 1.08
CA LEU A 133 18.39 5.17 -0.28
C LEU A 133 16.98 5.09 -0.88
N PRO A 134 16.49 6.16 -1.56
CA PRO A 134 15.07 6.28 -1.87
C PRO A 134 14.56 5.26 -2.90
N MET A 135 15.42 4.80 -3.81
CA MET A 135 15.03 3.86 -4.86
C MET A 135 16.19 2.90 -5.15
N LEU A 136 16.09 1.68 -4.62
CA LEU A 136 17.13 0.66 -4.84
C LEU A 136 16.99 -0.06 -6.20
N ASN A 137 15.76 -0.26 -6.68
CA ASN A 137 15.47 -0.97 -7.94
C ASN A 137 14.80 -0.04 -8.97
N PRO A 138 15.56 0.90 -9.57
CA PRO A 138 15.00 1.82 -10.56
C PRO A 138 14.53 1.11 -11.84
N ASP A 139 15.18 0.01 -12.24
CA ASP A 139 14.78 -0.75 -13.43
C ASP A 139 13.40 -1.40 -13.25
N GLY A 140 13.15 -1.97 -12.05
CA GLY A 140 11.83 -2.47 -11.72
C GLY A 140 10.78 -1.35 -11.62
N ALA A 141 11.18 -0.16 -11.16
CA ALA A 141 10.28 0.99 -11.03
C ALA A 141 9.79 1.51 -12.39
N GLU A 142 10.68 1.54 -13.39
CA GLU A 142 10.35 1.95 -14.75
C GLU A 142 9.24 1.13 -15.38
N VAL A 143 9.12 -0.14 -15.01
CA VAL A 143 8.08 -1.05 -15.53
C VAL A 143 7.10 -1.54 -14.46
N TYR A 144 7.06 -0.84 -13.31
CA TYR A 144 6.18 -1.13 -12.17
C TYR A 144 6.13 -2.62 -11.78
N GLN A 145 7.30 -3.25 -11.66
CA GLN A 145 7.43 -4.66 -11.33
C GLN A 145 8.29 -4.89 -10.08
N ARG A 146 8.09 -6.04 -9.44
CA ARG A 146 8.82 -6.43 -8.23
C ARG A 146 10.31 -6.67 -8.47
N ARG A 147 10.67 -7.31 -9.59
CA ARG A 147 12.03 -7.78 -9.88
C ARG A 147 12.84 -6.72 -10.63
N ASN A 148 14.18 -6.82 -10.62
CA ASN A 148 15.03 -5.95 -11.44
C ASN A 148 15.04 -6.41 -12.92
N ALA A 149 15.83 -5.75 -13.78
CA ALA A 149 15.90 -6.06 -15.20
C ALA A 149 16.34 -7.51 -15.52
N LEU A 150 17.11 -8.17 -14.63
CA LEU A 150 17.50 -9.58 -14.78
C LEU A 150 16.41 -10.55 -14.31
N GLY A 151 15.28 -10.05 -13.81
CA GLY A 151 14.25 -10.86 -13.20
C GLY A 151 14.67 -11.41 -11.83
N ILE A 152 15.62 -10.79 -11.14
CA ILE A 152 15.99 -11.16 -9.76
C ILE A 152 15.08 -10.40 -8.78
N ASP A 153 14.54 -11.13 -7.80
CA ASP A 153 14.02 -10.51 -6.59
C ASP A 153 15.23 -10.13 -5.73
N ILE A 154 15.54 -8.83 -5.63
CA ILE A 154 16.71 -8.34 -4.89
C ILE A 154 16.61 -8.77 -3.43
N ASN A 155 15.41 -8.82 -2.85
CA ASN A 155 15.17 -9.31 -1.50
C ASN A 155 15.21 -10.84 -1.38
N ARG A 156 15.80 -11.54 -2.35
CA ARG A 156 16.14 -12.97 -2.31
C ARG A 156 17.58 -13.24 -2.78
N ASP A 157 18.42 -12.20 -2.80
CA ASP A 157 19.78 -12.26 -3.33
C ASP A 157 20.86 -11.82 -2.31
N ALA A 158 20.55 -11.75 -1.01
CA ALA A 158 21.48 -11.27 0.01
C ALA A 158 22.71 -12.18 0.23
N LEU A 159 22.62 -13.46 -0.13
CA LEU A 159 23.72 -14.42 0.03
C LEU A 159 24.67 -14.45 -1.17
N ARG A 160 24.14 -14.29 -2.39
CA ARG A 160 24.92 -14.43 -3.63
C ARG A 160 25.27 -13.09 -4.27
N LEU A 161 24.51 -12.02 -3.98
CA LEU A 161 24.78 -10.66 -4.44
C LEU A 161 25.00 -10.58 -5.96
N GLN A 162 24.15 -11.28 -6.72
CA GLN A 162 24.20 -11.34 -8.17
C GLN A 162 23.76 -10.03 -8.82
N SER A 163 22.80 -9.33 -8.23
CA SER A 163 22.32 -8.04 -8.72
C SER A 163 23.29 -6.89 -8.34
N PRO A 164 23.56 -5.94 -9.26
CA PRO A 164 24.35 -4.75 -8.92
C PRO A 164 23.69 -3.92 -7.82
N GLU A 165 22.36 -3.88 -7.79
CA GLU A 165 21.58 -3.22 -6.73
C GLU A 165 21.84 -3.90 -5.37
N GLY A 166 21.78 -5.22 -5.31
CA GLY A 166 22.07 -5.99 -4.09
C GLY A 166 23.51 -5.79 -3.60
N ARG A 167 24.49 -5.72 -4.51
CA ARG A 167 25.89 -5.37 -4.16
C ARG A 167 26.02 -3.95 -3.63
N ALA A 168 25.28 -2.99 -4.20
CA ALA A 168 25.27 -1.63 -3.69
C ALA A 168 24.70 -1.57 -2.27
N LEU A 169 23.54 -2.20 -2.04
CA LEU A 169 22.92 -2.28 -0.71
C LEU A 169 23.86 -2.91 0.33
N LYS A 170 24.51 -4.02 -0.02
CA LYS A 170 25.47 -4.68 0.88
C LYS A 170 26.66 -3.77 1.24
N ARG A 171 27.24 -3.08 0.25
CA ARG A 171 28.37 -2.16 0.48
C ARG A 171 27.98 -1.01 1.40
N ILE A 172 26.81 -0.41 1.19
CA ILE A 172 26.29 0.68 2.03
C ILE A 172 26.10 0.18 3.47
N ARG A 173 25.44 -0.97 3.65
CA ARG A 173 25.28 -1.58 4.97
C ARG A 173 26.62 -1.80 5.66
N ASP A 174 27.61 -2.32 4.94
CA ASP A 174 28.93 -2.59 5.51
C ASP A 174 29.70 -1.33 5.90
N SER A 175 29.45 -0.21 5.22
CA SER A 175 30.12 1.06 5.53
C SER A 175 29.50 1.83 6.69
N LEU A 176 28.22 1.59 7.01
CA LEU A 176 27.48 2.39 7.99
C LEU A 176 27.46 1.81 9.40
N ASP A 177 27.57 0.48 9.55
CA ASP A 177 27.33 -0.22 10.83
C ASP A 177 26.07 0.30 11.56
N ALA A 178 25.00 0.51 10.80
CA ALA A 178 23.83 1.25 11.26
C ALA A 178 23.16 0.59 12.46
N LYS A 179 22.87 1.39 13.49
CA LYS A 179 22.23 0.94 14.72
C LYS A 179 20.79 0.50 14.50
N PHE A 180 20.07 1.27 13.68
CA PHE A 180 18.72 0.94 13.21
C PHE A 180 18.67 0.96 11.69
N GLY A 181 17.84 0.06 11.17
CA GLY A 181 17.51 -0.03 9.76
C GLY A 181 16.00 0.09 9.57
N PHE A 182 15.57 0.71 8.47
CA PHE A 182 14.19 0.69 8.01
C PHE A 182 14.12 0.06 6.63
N ASN A 183 13.56 -1.14 6.57
CA ASN A 183 13.25 -1.83 5.32
C ASN A 183 11.84 -1.46 4.87
N LEU A 184 11.72 -0.64 3.83
CA LEU A 184 10.47 -0.01 3.47
C LEU A 184 9.87 -0.66 2.22
N HIS A 185 8.66 -1.21 2.37
CA HIS A 185 7.98 -2.04 1.39
C HIS A 185 6.50 -1.67 1.23
N ASP A 186 5.88 -2.25 0.21
CA ASP A 186 4.43 -2.31 0.05
C ASP A 186 3.98 -3.78 0.10
N GLN A 187 2.77 -4.00 0.65
CA GLN A 187 2.11 -5.30 0.61
C GLN A 187 0.80 -5.24 -0.20
N SER A 188 0.22 -6.41 -0.42
CA SER A 188 -1.10 -6.52 -1.05
C SER A 188 -2.15 -5.74 -0.26
N THR A 189 -3.04 -5.04 -0.96
CA THR A 189 -4.22 -4.38 -0.37
C THR A 189 -5.22 -5.38 0.22
N TYR A 190 -5.07 -6.67 -0.03
CA TYR A 190 -5.97 -7.71 0.47
C TYR A 190 -5.61 -8.26 1.86
N TYR A 191 -4.60 -7.68 2.51
CA TYR A 191 -4.31 -7.97 3.91
C TYR A 191 -5.18 -7.11 4.83
N ASN A 192 -5.71 -7.74 5.88
CA ASN A 192 -6.42 -7.11 7.00
C ASN A 192 -5.69 -7.38 8.31
N ALA A 193 -5.92 -6.54 9.33
CA ALA A 193 -5.56 -6.90 10.68
C ALA A 193 -6.43 -8.09 11.11
N GLU A 194 -5.79 -9.13 11.66
CA GLU A 194 -6.41 -10.42 11.97
C GLU A 194 -7.71 -10.25 12.78
N LEU A 195 -8.75 -11.01 12.41
CA LEU A 195 -10.10 -10.96 13.00
C LEU A 195 -10.86 -9.64 12.82
N THR A 196 -10.41 -8.72 11.97
CA THR A 196 -11.11 -7.45 11.69
C THR A 196 -11.34 -7.22 10.20
N ASP A 197 -12.33 -6.39 9.89
CA ASP A 197 -12.61 -5.87 8.54
C ASP A 197 -11.61 -4.78 8.09
N LYS A 198 -10.69 -4.39 8.98
CA LYS A 198 -9.79 -3.27 8.76
C LYS A 198 -8.59 -3.70 7.93
N PRO A 199 -8.29 -3.01 6.82
CA PRO A 199 -7.10 -3.34 6.05
C PRO A 199 -5.85 -3.15 6.92
N ALA A 200 -4.84 -3.99 6.70
CA ALA A 200 -3.52 -3.81 7.28
C ALA A 200 -2.80 -2.69 6.52
N THR A 201 -3.23 -1.45 6.76
CA THR A 201 -2.75 -0.25 6.07
C THR A 201 -1.25 -0.07 6.28
N ILE A 202 -0.80 -0.24 7.52
CA ILE A 202 0.62 -0.33 7.87
C ILE A 202 0.83 -1.67 8.57
N SER A 203 1.88 -2.39 8.20
CA SER A 203 2.34 -3.51 9.00
C SER A 203 3.78 -3.38 9.39
N TYR A 204 4.09 -3.82 10.60
CA TYR A 204 5.44 -3.77 11.14
C TYR A 204 6.02 -5.17 11.33
N LEU A 205 7.34 -5.26 11.23
CA LEU A 205 8.07 -6.47 11.61
C LEU A 205 9.40 -6.10 12.27
N ALA A 206 9.64 -6.66 13.46
CA ALA A 206 10.96 -6.76 14.04
C ALA A 206 11.61 -8.03 13.45
N THR A 207 12.50 -7.81 12.49
CA THR A 207 12.95 -8.87 11.56
C THR A 207 13.67 -9.99 12.31
N ALA A 208 13.31 -11.24 12.00
CA ALA A 208 14.00 -12.41 12.55
C ALA A 208 15.41 -12.56 11.94
N PHE A 209 16.34 -13.15 12.70
CA PHE A 209 17.71 -13.39 12.25
C PHE A 209 18.09 -14.88 12.19
N ASN A 210 17.16 -15.76 12.60
CA ASN A 210 17.29 -17.22 12.55
C ASN A 210 15.91 -17.89 12.51
N TYR A 211 15.90 -19.21 12.23
CA TYR A 211 14.67 -20.01 12.14
C TYR A 211 13.93 -20.14 13.47
N ASP A 212 14.65 -20.12 14.59
CA ASP A 212 14.06 -20.24 15.94
C ASP A 212 13.37 -18.94 16.38
N LYS A 213 13.53 -17.85 15.61
CA LYS A 213 12.95 -16.53 15.89
C LYS A 213 13.36 -16.05 17.27
N ASP A 214 14.64 -16.19 17.59
CA ASP A 214 15.20 -15.72 18.86
C ASP A 214 15.05 -14.19 19.01
N ILE A 215 15.02 -13.73 20.26
CA ILE A 215 14.98 -12.31 20.61
C ILE A 215 16.30 -11.96 21.31
N ASN A 216 17.20 -11.32 20.57
CA ASN A 216 18.41 -10.69 21.13
C ASN A 216 18.16 -9.19 21.36
N GLU A 217 19.16 -8.47 21.86
CA GLU A 217 19.07 -7.02 22.11
C GLU A 217 18.68 -6.23 20.85
N VAL A 218 19.27 -6.56 19.71
CA VAL A 218 19.04 -5.91 18.41
C VAL A 218 17.57 -6.03 17.98
N ARG A 219 17.01 -7.25 18.00
CA ARG A 219 15.61 -7.47 17.64
C ARG A 219 14.65 -6.88 18.67
N SER A 220 14.98 -6.99 19.96
CA SER A 220 14.23 -6.37 21.06
C SER A 220 14.10 -4.85 20.88
N ASN A 221 15.19 -4.16 20.49
CA ASN A 221 15.16 -2.72 20.22
C ASN A 221 14.21 -2.37 19.08
N ALA A 222 14.22 -3.14 17.99
CA ALA A 222 13.26 -2.97 16.89
C ALA A 222 11.81 -3.19 17.35
N MET A 223 11.54 -4.23 18.16
CA MET A 223 10.20 -4.49 18.72
C MET A 223 9.68 -3.30 19.55
N LYS A 224 10.52 -2.75 20.42
CA LYS A 224 10.17 -1.60 21.28
C LYS A 224 9.84 -0.35 20.48
N VAL A 225 10.64 -0.03 19.46
CA VAL A 225 10.34 1.09 18.55
C VAL A 225 9.05 0.83 17.78
N ILE A 226 8.78 -0.42 17.36
CA ILE A 226 7.51 -0.77 16.71
C ILE A 226 6.31 -0.56 17.63
N VAL A 227 6.40 -0.95 18.90
CA VAL A 227 5.33 -0.69 19.87
C VAL A 227 5.03 0.80 19.97
N TYR A 228 6.08 1.64 20.02
CA TYR A 228 5.92 3.10 20.00
C TYR A 228 5.21 3.58 18.73
N MET A 229 5.69 3.17 17.55
CA MET A 229 5.08 3.54 16.26
C MET A 229 3.62 3.10 16.16
N ASN A 230 3.30 1.87 16.58
CA ASN A 230 1.93 1.37 16.62
C ASN A 230 1.04 2.26 17.49
N GLY A 231 1.48 2.63 18.70
CA GLY A 231 0.73 3.54 19.58
C GLY A 231 0.39 4.88 18.91
N ILE A 232 1.28 5.40 18.06
CA ILE A 232 1.04 6.63 17.29
C ILE A 232 0.08 6.38 16.13
N ILE A 233 0.33 5.36 15.29
CA ILE A 233 -0.50 5.12 14.10
C ILE A 233 -1.93 4.72 14.47
N GLN A 234 -2.16 4.06 15.60
CA GLN A 234 -3.51 3.75 16.08
C GLN A 234 -4.38 5.00 16.32
N LYS A 235 -3.78 6.19 16.51
CA LYS A 235 -4.53 7.46 16.62
C LYS A 235 -5.14 7.92 15.29
N TYR A 236 -4.51 7.55 14.17
CA TYR A 236 -4.89 8.02 12.83
C TYR A 236 -5.48 6.92 11.95
N ALA A 237 -5.08 5.68 12.18
CA ALA A 237 -5.56 4.49 11.48
C ALA A 237 -5.92 3.38 12.49
N PRO A 238 -6.93 3.61 13.35
CA PRO A 238 -7.30 2.67 14.41
C PRO A 238 -7.70 1.31 13.85
N GLY A 239 -7.10 0.25 14.39
CA GLY A 239 -7.32 -1.13 13.95
C GLY A 239 -6.68 -1.50 12.60
N GLN A 240 -5.98 -0.57 11.95
CA GLN A 240 -5.37 -0.79 10.61
C GLN A 240 -3.85 -1.03 10.67
N VAL A 241 -3.32 -1.34 11.86
CA VAL A 241 -1.93 -1.74 12.06
C VAL A 241 -1.87 -3.24 12.28
N GLY A 242 -1.01 -3.92 11.53
CA GLY A 242 -0.76 -5.35 11.70
C GLY A 242 0.72 -5.70 11.88
N ARG A 243 0.99 -6.95 12.19
CA ARG A 243 2.33 -7.54 12.24
C ARG A 243 2.53 -8.46 11.03
N TYR A 244 3.56 -8.19 10.24
CA TYR A 244 3.93 -9.03 9.11
C TYR A 244 4.54 -10.36 9.60
N SER A 245 4.50 -11.41 8.75
CA SER A 245 5.09 -12.70 9.12
C SER A 245 6.58 -12.54 9.45
N ASP A 246 7.01 -13.16 10.55
CA ASP A 246 8.41 -13.19 10.99
C ASP A 246 9.12 -14.49 10.58
N ASP A 247 8.60 -15.19 9.58
CA ASP A 247 9.26 -16.36 8.99
C ASP A 247 10.62 -15.99 8.41
N PHE A 248 11.66 -16.69 8.87
CA PHE A 248 13.03 -16.44 8.45
C PHE A 248 13.28 -16.95 7.01
N GLU A 249 13.65 -16.03 6.13
CA GLU A 249 14.11 -16.27 4.77
C GLU A 249 15.61 -15.92 4.67
N PRO A 250 16.51 -16.93 4.69
CA PRO A 250 17.96 -16.71 4.77
C PRO A 250 18.54 -15.96 3.56
N ARG A 251 17.79 -15.80 2.47
CA ARG A 251 18.21 -15.05 1.28
C ARG A 251 17.74 -13.59 1.28
N ALA A 252 16.87 -13.20 2.21
CA ALA A 252 16.34 -11.86 2.29
C ALA A 252 17.37 -10.88 2.85
N PHE A 253 17.39 -9.66 2.30
CA PHE A 253 18.28 -8.61 2.81
C PHE A 253 17.87 -8.19 4.21
N GLY A 254 16.57 -8.09 4.49
CA GLY A 254 16.10 -7.72 5.82
C GLY A 254 16.68 -8.64 6.90
N ASP A 255 16.42 -9.94 6.77
CA ASP A 255 16.88 -10.96 7.70
C ASP A 255 18.39 -10.98 7.88
N ASN A 256 19.14 -10.82 6.79
CA ASN A 256 20.60 -10.76 6.86
C ASN A 256 21.11 -9.47 7.51
N ILE A 257 20.49 -8.32 7.26
CA ILE A 257 20.86 -7.05 7.90
C ILE A 257 20.59 -7.10 9.41
N ALA A 258 19.47 -7.70 9.82
CA ALA A 258 19.18 -7.98 11.22
C ALA A 258 20.23 -8.93 11.84
N LYS A 259 20.55 -10.02 11.13
CA LYS A 259 21.59 -10.98 11.53
C LYS A 259 22.98 -10.35 11.62
N TRP A 260 23.27 -9.36 10.81
CA TRP A 260 24.53 -8.61 10.85
C TRP A 260 24.54 -7.47 11.89
N GLY A 261 23.56 -7.42 12.79
CA GLY A 261 23.61 -6.58 14.00
C GLY A 261 22.80 -5.30 13.97
N THR A 262 22.08 -4.99 12.88
CA THR A 262 21.25 -3.79 12.79
C THR A 262 19.86 -4.05 13.37
N SER A 263 19.36 -3.13 14.22
CA SER A 263 17.98 -3.22 14.76
C SER A 263 16.99 -2.92 13.64
N LEU A 264 16.59 -3.95 12.91
CA LEU A 264 15.85 -3.79 11.67
C LEU A 264 14.34 -3.78 11.87
N ILE A 265 13.73 -2.67 11.47
CA ILE A 265 12.30 -2.45 11.40
C ILE A 265 11.88 -2.56 9.94
N LEU A 266 10.97 -3.47 9.64
CA LEU A 266 10.32 -3.53 8.33
C LEU A 266 8.94 -2.86 8.43
N ILE A 267 8.62 -2.02 7.44
CA ILE A 267 7.32 -1.36 7.28
C ILE A 267 6.71 -1.80 5.94
N GLU A 268 5.54 -2.43 5.97
CA GLU A 268 4.74 -2.77 4.79
C GLU A 268 3.58 -1.80 4.63
N SER A 269 3.49 -1.18 3.45
CA SER A 269 2.38 -0.29 3.07
C SER A 269 1.29 -1.06 2.33
N GLY A 270 0.18 -1.36 3.01
CA GLY A 270 -0.92 -2.16 2.47
C GLY A 270 -1.94 -1.34 1.69
N GLY A 271 -3.21 -1.48 2.07
CA GLY A 271 -4.32 -0.74 1.46
C GLY A 271 -5.05 0.17 2.45
N TYR A 272 -5.71 1.19 1.91
CA TYR A 272 -6.58 2.11 2.63
C TYR A 272 -7.76 2.45 1.73
N ALA A 273 -8.96 2.54 2.28
CA ALA A 273 -10.17 2.73 1.50
C ALA A 273 -10.10 4.05 0.70
N ASN A 274 -10.42 3.99 -0.59
CA ASN A 274 -10.40 5.13 -1.52
C ASN A 274 -9.03 5.82 -1.69
N ASP A 275 -7.92 5.15 -1.38
CA ASP A 275 -6.57 5.70 -1.49
C ASP A 275 -5.72 5.00 -2.58
N ARG A 276 -6.22 5.02 -3.82
CA ARG A 276 -5.60 4.30 -4.95
C ARG A 276 -4.14 4.68 -5.19
N GLU A 277 -3.80 5.96 -5.04
CA GLU A 277 -2.44 6.49 -5.21
C GLU A 277 -1.61 6.44 -3.91
N LYS A 278 -2.13 5.79 -2.85
CA LYS A 278 -1.48 5.57 -1.55
C LYS A 278 -1.02 6.86 -0.85
N GLN A 279 -1.78 7.95 -0.99
CA GLN A 279 -1.43 9.26 -0.44
C GLN A 279 -1.68 9.36 1.07
N GLU A 280 -2.71 8.69 1.60
CA GLU A 280 -2.88 8.59 3.06
C GLU A 280 -1.84 7.63 3.66
N ILE A 281 -1.56 6.51 2.98
CA ILE A 281 -0.53 5.56 3.45
C ILE A 281 0.86 6.18 3.45
N ARG A 282 1.18 7.02 2.44
CA ARG A 282 2.38 7.85 2.39
C ARG A 282 2.49 8.77 3.61
N LYS A 283 1.40 9.44 3.99
CA LYS A 283 1.33 10.27 5.19
C LYS A 283 1.58 9.46 6.46
N LEU A 284 0.99 8.27 6.58
CA LEU A 284 1.22 7.39 7.74
C LEU A 284 2.67 6.90 7.82
N ASN A 285 3.33 6.60 6.69
CA ASN A 285 4.77 6.31 6.65
C ASN A 285 5.59 7.50 7.15
N TYR A 286 5.30 8.72 6.68
CA TYR A 286 5.97 9.95 7.12
C TYR A 286 5.87 10.12 8.65
N VAL A 287 4.67 9.99 9.22
CA VAL A 287 4.45 10.13 10.67
C VAL A 287 5.13 8.99 11.43
N SER A 288 5.00 7.75 10.97
CA SER A 288 5.60 6.57 11.60
C SER A 288 7.11 6.69 11.70
N ILE A 289 7.77 7.00 10.58
CA ILE A 289 9.24 7.06 10.50
C ILE A 289 9.77 8.23 11.35
N LEU A 290 9.21 9.44 11.23
CA LEU A 290 9.67 10.57 12.04
C LEU A 290 9.45 10.35 13.54
N SER A 291 8.34 9.71 13.92
CA SER A 291 8.08 9.32 15.31
C SER A 291 9.13 8.32 15.81
N ALA A 292 9.50 7.34 14.98
CA ALA A 292 10.55 6.37 15.29
C ALA A 292 11.91 7.04 15.47
N LEU A 293 12.30 7.93 14.55
CA LEU A 293 13.56 8.67 14.62
C LEU A 293 13.62 9.53 15.90
N TYR A 294 12.52 10.17 16.27
CA TYR A 294 12.43 10.97 17.48
C TYR A 294 12.62 10.14 18.76
N THR A 295 11.91 9.01 18.90
CA THR A 295 12.09 8.13 20.08
C THR A 295 13.47 7.48 20.12
N ILE A 296 14.06 7.13 18.97
CA ILE A 296 15.42 6.60 18.88
C ILE A 296 16.44 7.65 19.37
N ALA A 297 16.33 8.90 18.91
CA ALA A 297 17.19 10.00 19.33
C ALA A 297 17.10 10.25 20.85
N GLN A 298 15.88 10.21 21.40
CA GLN A 298 15.67 10.37 22.84
C GLN A 298 16.04 9.14 23.67
N LYS A 299 16.19 7.97 23.02
CA LYS A 299 16.26 6.66 23.68
C LYS A 299 15.04 6.36 24.56
N SER A 300 13.90 7.02 24.32
CA SER A 300 12.67 6.83 25.12
C SER A 300 12.01 5.48 24.87
N TYR A 301 12.36 4.77 23.78
CA TYR A 301 11.88 3.42 23.51
C TYR A 301 12.45 2.36 24.45
N VAL A 302 13.56 2.62 25.16
CA VAL A 302 14.29 1.61 25.94
C VAL A 302 13.41 0.98 27.03
N ASP A 303 12.54 1.78 27.64
CA ASP A 303 11.67 1.37 28.74
C ASP A 303 10.33 0.77 28.27
N ILE A 304 10.12 0.66 26.96
CA ILE A 304 8.89 0.07 26.40
C ILE A 304 8.88 -1.45 26.64
N PRO A 305 7.79 -2.02 27.19
CA PRO A 305 7.65 -3.47 27.37
C PRO A 305 7.65 -4.21 26.03
N ILE A 306 8.43 -5.28 25.92
CA ILE A 306 8.58 -6.04 24.67
C ILE A 306 7.31 -6.85 24.40
N GLU A 307 6.63 -7.31 25.45
CA GLU A 307 5.36 -8.06 25.37
C GLU A 307 4.23 -7.27 24.70
N ASP A 308 4.32 -5.94 24.63
CA ASP A 308 3.36 -5.11 23.90
C ASP A 308 3.45 -5.32 22.38
N TYR A 309 4.58 -5.82 21.87
CA TYR A 309 4.75 -6.14 20.46
C TYR A 309 3.80 -7.26 20.01
N GLU A 310 3.59 -8.28 20.86
CA GLU A 310 2.71 -9.40 20.57
C GLU A 310 1.22 -9.03 20.66
N LYS A 311 0.90 -7.85 21.22
CA LYS A 311 -0.48 -7.33 21.23
C LYS A 311 -0.89 -6.73 19.89
N ILE A 312 0.06 -6.44 19.00
CA ILE A 312 -0.22 -6.00 17.63
C ILE A 312 -0.76 -7.22 16.86
N PRO A 313 -1.98 -7.17 16.28
CA PRO A 313 -2.56 -8.29 15.58
C PRO A 313 -1.70 -8.68 14.38
N ARG A 314 -1.68 -9.96 14.01
CA ARG A 314 -1.01 -10.39 12.77
C ARG A 314 -1.80 -9.90 11.55
N ASN A 315 -1.17 -9.98 10.38
CA ASN A 315 -1.90 -9.85 9.12
C ASN A 315 -2.67 -11.14 8.82
N ASP A 316 -3.89 -10.99 8.31
CA ASP A 316 -4.67 -12.04 7.68
C ASP A 316 -4.99 -11.60 6.24
N ARG A 317 -5.35 -12.53 5.35
CA ARG A 317 -5.59 -12.23 3.92
C ARG A 317 -7.02 -12.54 3.53
N LYS A 318 -7.96 -11.77 4.08
CA LYS A 318 -9.40 -12.00 3.94
C LYS A 318 -10.19 -10.83 3.36
N LEU A 319 -9.52 -9.86 2.75
CA LEU A 319 -10.18 -8.72 2.09
C LEU A 319 -10.44 -8.94 0.60
N PHE A 320 -11.63 -8.50 0.17
CA PHE A 320 -12.03 -8.34 -1.22
C PHE A 320 -12.20 -6.85 -1.56
N ASP A 321 -12.10 -6.50 -2.84
CA ASP A 321 -12.49 -5.15 -3.29
C ASP A 321 -14.00 -4.95 -3.18
N LEU A 322 -14.76 -5.99 -3.55
CA LEU A 322 -16.22 -6.05 -3.42
C LEU A 322 -16.62 -7.42 -2.86
N LYS A 323 -17.39 -7.41 -1.77
CA LYS A 323 -18.07 -8.58 -1.22
C LYS A 323 -19.56 -8.43 -1.47
N ILE A 324 -20.17 -9.41 -2.14
CA ILE A 324 -21.63 -9.50 -2.25
C ILE A 324 -22.08 -10.61 -1.30
N GLU A 325 -23.03 -10.32 -0.40
CA GLU A 325 -23.52 -11.27 0.59
C GLU A 325 -24.94 -11.73 0.24
N ASN A 326 -25.30 -12.97 0.55
CA ASN A 326 -26.69 -13.47 0.51
C ASN A 326 -27.40 -13.36 -0.86
N ALA A 327 -26.66 -13.39 -1.97
CA ALA A 327 -27.27 -13.29 -3.30
C ALA A 327 -27.93 -14.62 -3.70
N THR A 328 -29.14 -14.54 -4.27
CA THR A 328 -29.81 -15.71 -4.84
C THR A 328 -29.26 -16.00 -6.24
N TYR A 329 -28.69 -17.19 -6.45
CA TYR A 329 -28.19 -17.66 -7.74
C TYR A 329 -28.96 -18.91 -8.19
N GLU A 330 -29.60 -18.84 -9.36
CA GLU A 330 -30.29 -19.98 -9.96
C GLU A 330 -29.31 -20.82 -10.78
N LEU A 331 -29.21 -22.11 -10.45
CA LEU A 331 -28.40 -23.08 -11.17
C LEU A 331 -29.16 -24.39 -11.33
N HIS A 332 -29.39 -24.79 -12.59
CA HIS A 332 -30.12 -26.00 -12.95
C HIS A 332 -31.56 -26.04 -12.38
N GLY A 333 -32.26 -24.90 -12.41
CA GLY A 333 -33.65 -24.78 -11.94
C GLY A 333 -33.79 -24.80 -10.42
N LYS A 334 -32.71 -24.62 -9.67
CA LYS A 334 -32.70 -24.52 -8.20
C LYS A 334 -32.03 -23.23 -7.77
N ASP A 335 -32.61 -22.59 -6.77
CA ASP A 335 -32.07 -21.39 -6.15
C ASP A 335 -31.07 -21.77 -5.04
N TYR A 336 -29.93 -21.08 -5.02
CA TYR A 336 -28.91 -21.16 -3.99
C TYR A 336 -28.63 -19.77 -3.42
N ILE A 337 -28.31 -19.67 -2.14
CA ILE A 337 -27.82 -18.44 -1.52
C ILE A 337 -26.31 -18.54 -1.44
N ILE A 338 -25.62 -17.53 -1.97
CA ILE A 338 -24.16 -17.50 -2.01
C ILE A 338 -23.62 -16.10 -1.69
N ASP A 339 -22.43 -16.07 -1.13
CA ASP A 339 -21.59 -14.89 -1.11
C ASP A 339 -20.60 -14.92 -2.29
N LEU A 340 -20.13 -13.75 -2.71
CA LEU A 340 -19.11 -13.58 -3.75
C LEU A 340 -17.99 -12.67 -3.25
N GLY A 341 -16.75 -13.13 -3.37
CA GLY A 341 -15.55 -12.33 -3.17
C GLY A 341 -14.97 -11.91 -4.52
N ILE A 342 -14.80 -10.61 -4.73
CA ILE A 342 -14.32 -10.05 -6.00
C ILE A 342 -13.04 -9.25 -5.79
N HIS A 343 -12.02 -9.55 -6.61
CA HIS A 343 -10.79 -8.75 -6.71
C HIS A 343 -10.78 -7.97 -8.02
N ARG A 344 -10.50 -6.68 -7.93
CA ARG A 344 -10.30 -5.73 -9.04
C ARG A 344 -8.82 -5.74 -9.41
N GLN A 345 -8.42 -6.73 -10.20
CA GLN A 345 -7.02 -6.86 -10.64
C GLN A 345 -6.65 -5.75 -11.62
N GLU A 346 -5.49 -5.16 -11.42
CA GLU A 346 -4.93 -4.15 -12.31
C GLU A 346 -4.17 -4.83 -13.45
N VAL A 347 -4.44 -4.38 -14.67
CA VAL A 347 -3.70 -4.74 -15.87
C VAL A 347 -2.92 -3.54 -16.34
N ASP A 348 -1.61 -3.68 -16.34
CA ASP A 348 -0.68 -2.62 -16.69
C ASP A 348 -0.78 -2.23 -18.17
N LEU A 349 -0.63 -0.95 -18.47
CA LEU A 349 -0.50 -0.44 -19.84
C LEU A 349 0.97 -0.33 -20.24
N GLU A 350 1.25 -0.31 -21.55
CA GLU A 350 2.61 -0.33 -22.12
C GLU A 350 3.53 0.78 -21.58
N GLY A 351 2.99 1.94 -21.22
CA GLY A 351 3.78 3.04 -20.63
C GLY A 351 4.05 2.88 -19.12
N HIS A 352 3.49 1.87 -18.45
CA HIS A 352 3.65 1.58 -17.02
C HIS A 352 3.27 2.73 -16.05
N GLU A 353 2.58 3.75 -16.53
CA GLU A 353 2.05 4.89 -15.76
C GLU A 353 0.56 4.74 -15.43
N GLN A 354 -0.13 3.92 -16.21
CA GLN A 354 -1.58 3.75 -16.18
C GLN A 354 -1.93 2.26 -16.25
N PHE A 355 -3.14 1.93 -15.85
CA PHE A 355 -3.68 0.58 -15.85
C PHE A 355 -5.19 0.63 -16.03
N TYR A 356 -5.77 -0.51 -16.33
CA TYR A 356 -7.22 -0.71 -16.26
C TYR A 356 -7.52 -1.93 -15.39
N TYR A 357 -8.76 -2.08 -14.93
CA TYR A 357 -9.15 -3.25 -14.15
C TYR A 357 -9.66 -4.37 -15.03
N LYS A 358 -9.27 -5.60 -14.71
CA LYS A 358 -9.89 -6.82 -15.19
C LYS A 358 -10.22 -7.68 -13.97
N SER A 359 -11.39 -7.43 -13.40
CA SER A 359 -11.78 -8.05 -12.14
C SER A 359 -12.09 -9.54 -12.31
N ILE A 360 -11.98 -10.28 -11.21
CA ILE A 360 -12.31 -11.69 -11.14
C ILE A 360 -13.10 -11.99 -9.86
N VAL A 361 -14.04 -12.94 -9.95
CA VAL A 361 -14.54 -13.63 -8.76
C VAL A 361 -13.39 -14.50 -8.25
N VAL A 362 -12.92 -14.25 -7.04
CA VAL A 362 -11.82 -15.03 -6.43
C VAL A 362 -12.31 -16.16 -5.56
N ASP A 363 -13.50 -16.01 -4.98
CA ASP A 363 -14.13 -17.04 -4.16
C ASP A 363 -15.66 -16.88 -4.15
N GLN A 364 -16.37 -17.95 -3.83
CA GLN A 364 -17.83 -17.97 -3.69
C GLN A 364 -18.30 -19.04 -2.72
N GLY A 365 -19.42 -18.80 -2.01
CA GLY A 365 -19.99 -19.74 -1.06
C GLY A 365 -20.22 -19.08 0.30
N ASP A 366 -19.77 -19.72 1.39
CA ASP A 366 -19.77 -19.14 2.73
C ASP A 366 -18.52 -18.27 2.90
N LEU A 367 -18.70 -16.95 2.85
CA LEU A 367 -17.64 -15.98 3.08
C LEU A 367 -17.88 -15.19 4.37
N SER A 368 -18.56 -15.79 5.35
CA SER A 368 -18.95 -15.15 6.61
C SER A 368 -17.75 -14.71 7.46
N THR A 369 -16.57 -15.33 7.27
CA THR A 369 -15.30 -14.94 7.92
C THR A 369 -14.44 -13.97 7.10
N TYR A 370 -14.91 -13.53 5.93
CA TYR A 370 -14.18 -12.63 5.02
C TYR A 370 -14.82 -11.24 4.98
N PHE A 371 -14.06 -10.27 4.48
CA PHE A 371 -14.40 -8.86 4.51
C PHE A 371 -14.27 -8.23 3.11
N GLY A 372 -14.94 -7.10 2.90
CA GLY A 372 -14.81 -6.31 1.66
C GLY A 372 -14.52 -4.85 1.98
N TYR A 373 -13.69 -4.20 1.16
CA TYR A 373 -13.60 -2.74 1.14
C TYR A 373 -14.98 -2.12 0.87
N GLU A 374 -15.72 -2.74 -0.03
CA GLU A 374 -17.14 -2.53 -0.28
C GLU A 374 -17.87 -3.83 0.01
N THR A 375 -18.92 -3.77 0.83
CA THR A 375 -19.78 -4.93 1.10
C THR A 375 -21.22 -4.56 0.78
N PHE A 376 -21.90 -5.39 0.00
CA PHE A 376 -23.30 -5.22 -0.35
C PHE A 376 -24.10 -6.46 0.05
N ASP A 377 -25.06 -6.26 0.96
CA ASP A 377 -26.03 -7.29 1.33
C ASP A 377 -27.09 -7.43 0.24
N ALA A 378 -26.96 -8.49 -0.55
CA ALA A 378 -27.86 -8.86 -1.61
C ALA A 378 -29.03 -9.72 -1.12
N SER A 379 -29.37 -9.70 0.17
CA SER A 379 -30.58 -10.34 0.71
C SER A 379 -31.84 -9.94 -0.06
N GLY A 380 -32.51 -10.97 -0.60
CA GLY A 380 -33.70 -10.84 -1.45
C GLY A 380 -33.42 -10.39 -2.89
N HIS A 381 -32.15 -10.23 -3.28
CA HIS A 381 -31.75 -10.01 -4.66
C HIS A 381 -31.41 -11.34 -5.35
N ARG A 382 -31.76 -11.42 -6.63
CA ARG A 382 -31.40 -12.50 -7.55
C ARG A 382 -30.36 -12.03 -8.54
N ILE A 383 -29.34 -12.86 -8.77
CA ILE A 383 -28.33 -12.65 -9.81
C ILE A 383 -28.96 -12.92 -11.18
N ILE A 384 -28.96 -11.90 -12.04
CA ILE A 384 -29.46 -11.97 -13.41
C ILE A 384 -28.28 -11.86 -14.39
N PRO A 385 -28.10 -12.82 -15.31
CA PRO A 385 -27.04 -12.76 -16.32
C PRO A 385 -27.14 -11.51 -17.18
N ALA A 386 -26.00 -10.88 -17.46
CA ALA A 386 -25.94 -9.75 -18.38
C ALA A 386 -26.20 -10.16 -19.84
N LYS A 387 -26.99 -9.34 -20.55
CA LYS A 387 -27.38 -9.58 -21.95
C LYS A 387 -26.54 -8.75 -22.93
N VAL A 388 -26.54 -9.17 -24.20
CA VAL A 388 -26.02 -8.36 -25.32
C VAL A 388 -27.13 -7.46 -25.85
N TYR A 389 -26.87 -6.15 -25.93
CA TYR A 389 -27.78 -5.23 -26.57
C TYR A 389 -27.87 -5.54 -28.07
N PRO A 390 -29.08 -5.75 -28.63
CA PRO A 390 -29.24 -6.30 -29.98
C PRO A 390 -28.79 -5.35 -31.09
N ARG A 391 -28.74 -4.04 -30.84
CA ARG A 391 -28.36 -3.02 -31.83
C ARG A 391 -26.92 -2.58 -31.59
N ALA A 392 -26.17 -2.36 -32.68
CA ALA A 392 -24.89 -1.68 -32.58
C ALA A 392 -25.11 -0.24 -32.08
N ILE A 393 -24.28 0.18 -31.15
CA ILE A 393 -24.26 1.53 -30.63
C ILE A 393 -23.22 2.33 -31.43
N ASN A 394 -23.66 3.47 -31.97
CA ASN A 394 -22.81 4.39 -32.71
C ASN A 394 -22.46 5.65 -31.91
N THR A 395 -23.11 5.83 -30.76
CA THR A 395 -22.92 6.95 -29.84
C THR A 395 -22.98 6.45 -28.41
N ASN A 396 -22.27 7.16 -27.54
CA ASN A 396 -22.16 6.86 -26.12
C ASN A 396 -22.83 7.99 -25.34
N THR A 397 -24.16 7.97 -25.27
CA THR A 397 -24.92 9.07 -24.67
C THR A 397 -25.29 8.79 -23.22
N ARG A 398 -25.36 9.84 -22.40
CA ARG A 398 -25.78 9.76 -20.99
C ARG A 398 -27.10 9.03 -20.79
N ASN A 399 -28.03 9.18 -21.74
CA ASN A 399 -29.35 8.55 -21.73
C ASN A 399 -29.28 7.02 -21.84
N MET A 400 -28.26 6.47 -22.50
CA MET A 400 -28.07 5.02 -22.61
C MET A 400 -27.77 4.35 -21.27
N TRP A 401 -27.25 5.11 -20.32
CA TRP A 401 -26.76 4.61 -19.05
C TRP A 401 -27.69 4.99 -17.89
N ASN A 402 -28.15 6.24 -17.85
CA ASN A 402 -28.84 6.78 -16.67
C ASN A 402 -30.37 6.78 -16.76
N SER A 403 -30.95 6.92 -17.96
CA SER A 403 -32.41 7.07 -18.11
C SER A 403 -33.17 5.83 -17.62
N GLU A 404 -34.37 6.03 -17.08
CA GLU A 404 -35.28 4.91 -16.84
C GLU A 404 -35.60 4.20 -18.16
N GLY A 405 -35.62 2.86 -18.13
CA GLY A 405 -35.79 2.05 -19.34
C GLY A 405 -34.61 2.09 -20.32
N SER A 406 -33.46 2.69 -19.93
CA SER A 406 -32.26 2.62 -20.75
C SER A 406 -31.84 1.16 -20.98
N PRO A 407 -31.13 0.86 -22.08
CA PRO A 407 -30.60 -0.48 -22.29
C PRO A 407 -29.81 -1.00 -21.09
N PHE A 408 -28.94 -0.16 -20.52
CA PHE A 408 -28.14 -0.57 -19.37
C PHE A 408 -29.01 -0.98 -18.17
N LYS A 409 -29.97 -0.14 -17.77
CA LYS A 409 -30.91 -0.44 -16.67
C LYS A 409 -31.92 -1.56 -16.99
N SER A 410 -31.96 -2.03 -18.24
CA SER A 410 -32.79 -3.16 -18.69
C SER A 410 -32.03 -4.49 -18.73
N GLY A 411 -30.81 -4.55 -18.20
CA GLY A 411 -30.03 -5.79 -18.07
C GLY A 411 -29.05 -6.05 -19.22
N TYR A 412 -28.77 -5.04 -20.06
CA TYR A 412 -27.75 -5.14 -21.10
C TYR A 412 -26.39 -4.67 -20.56
N GLY A 413 -25.46 -5.61 -20.38
CA GLY A 413 -24.08 -5.32 -19.93
C GLY A 413 -23.05 -5.37 -21.06
N TYR A 414 -23.43 -5.88 -22.23
CA TYR A 414 -22.58 -5.98 -23.42
C TYR A 414 -23.18 -5.19 -24.58
N PHE A 415 -22.41 -4.32 -25.21
CA PHE A 415 -22.85 -3.39 -26.23
C PHE A 415 -22.05 -3.58 -27.50
N LYS A 416 -22.74 -3.94 -28.58
CA LYS A 416 -22.12 -4.10 -29.91
C LYS A 416 -21.71 -2.73 -30.45
N THR A 417 -20.56 -2.63 -31.08
CA THR A 417 -20.10 -1.39 -31.74
C THR A 417 -19.41 -1.72 -33.06
N ASP A 418 -19.58 -0.85 -34.05
CA ASP A 418 -18.90 -0.95 -35.34
C ASP A 418 -17.43 -0.50 -35.25
N PHE A 419 -17.08 0.22 -34.18
CA PHE A 419 -15.72 0.65 -33.90
C PHE A 419 -15.28 0.12 -32.53
N LEU A 420 -14.29 -0.77 -32.53
CA LEU A 420 -13.59 -1.23 -31.34
C LEU A 420 -12.18 -0.60 -31.34
N PRO A 421 -11.88 0.35 -30.45
CA PRO A 421 -10.54 0.94 -30.40
C PRO A 421 -9.49 -0.15 -30.09
N PRO A 422 -8.20 0.06 -30.45
CA PRO A 422 -7.13 -0.89 -30.22
C PRO A 422 -6.71 -1.03 -28.73
N ILE A 423 -7.55 -0.62 -27.77
CA ILE A 423 -7.38 -0.79 -26.32
C ILE A 423 -8.30 -1.89 -25.78
N ALA A 424 -8.04 -2.38 -24.56
CA ALA A 424 -8.77 -3.51 -23.96
C ALA A 424 -9.92 -3.10 -23.02
N TYR A 425 -10.13 -1.81 -22.78
CA TYR A 425 -11.09 -1.30 -21.81
C TYR A 425 -11.85 -0.08 -22.31
N THR A 426 -12.93 0.27 -21.62
CA THR A 426 -13.74 1.47 -21.85
C THR A 426 -14.09 2.11 -20.52
N GLU A 427 -14.15 3.44 -20.44
CA GLU A 427 -14.60 4.15 -19.22
C GLU A 427 -16.12 4.08 -19.03
N MET A 428 -16.84 3.43 -19.96
CA MET A 428 -18.28 3.30 -19.91
C MET A 428 -18.74 2.12 -19.05
N PRO A 429 -19.93 2.22 -18.44
CA PRO A 429 -20.47 1.25 -17.48
C PRO A 429 -20.95 -0.07 -18.11
N GLY A 430 -20.37 -0.48 -19.24
CA GLY A 430 -20.68 -1.72 -19.94
C GLY A 430 -19.51 -2.18 -20.80
N HIS A 431 -19.53 -3.45 -21.20
CA HIS A 431 -18.51 -4.00 -22.07
C HIS A 431 -18.82 -3.69 -23.54
N PHE A 432 -17.82 -3.35 -24.33
CA PHE A 432 -17.97 -3.20 -25.78
C PHE A 432 -17.53 -4.47 -26.48
N VAL A 433 -18.31 -4.91 -27.47
CA VAL A 433 -18.12 -6.21 -28.11
C VAL A 433 -18.26 -6.12 -29.63
N ALA A 434 -17.62 -7.04 -30.35
CA ALA A 434 -17.79 -7.17 -31.79
C ALA A 434 -19.23 -7.56 -32.17
N ASN A 435 -19.64 -7.23 -33.40
CA ASN A 435 -21.01 -7.50 -33.87
C ASN A 435 -21.41 -8.98 -33.85
N ASN A 436 -20.43 -9.88 -34.01
CA ASN A 436 -20.58 -11.34 -33.96
C ASN A 436 -20.42 -11.94 -32.55
N PHE A 437 -20.12 -11.13 -31.52
CA PHE A 437 -19.93 -11.62 -30.15
C PHE A 437 -21.18 -12.31 -29.62
N ARG A 438 -20.96 -13.42 -28.92
CA ARG A 438 -21.98 -14.15 -28.17
C ARG A 438 -21.52 -14.24 -26.72
N VAL A 439 -22.39 -13.84 -25.79
CA VAL A 439 -22.13 -14.02 -24.36
C VAL A 439 -21.99 -15.52 -24.09
N PRO A 440 -20.88 -15.96 -23.49
CA PRO A 440 -20.74 -17.34 -23.04
C PRO A 440 -21.88 -17.74 -22.12
N LYS A 441 -22.15 -19.05 -21.99
CA LYS A 441 -23.11 -19.53 -21.00
C LYS A 441 -22.72 -18.96 -19.63
N PHE A 442 -23.65 -18.24 -19.00
CA PHE A 442 -23.41 -17.66 -17.68
C PHE A 442 -23.28 -18.78 -16.65
N VAL A 443 -22.09 -18.92 -16.09
CA VAL A 443 -21.76 -19.83 -15.00
C VAL A 443 -20.92 -19.03 -14.03
N LEU A 444 -21.44 -18.82 -12.83
CA LEU A 444 -20.74 -18.10 -11.79
C LEU A 444 -19.82 -19.07 -11.03
N GLN A 445 -18.52 -18.79 -11.08
CA GLN A 445 -17.48 -19.61 -10.46
C GLN A 445 -16.21 -18.77 -10.28
N PRO A 446 -15.29 -19.15 -9.39
CA PRO A 446 -13.98 -18.50 -9.29
C PRO A 446 -13.25 -18.46 -10.65
N GLY A 447 -12.58 -17.35 -10.91
CA GLY A 447 -11.82 -17.07 -12.13
C GLY A 447 -12.60 -16.39 -13.26
N VAL A 448 -13.92 -16.21 -13.15
CA VAL A 448 -14.72 -15.48 -14.16
C VAL A 448 -14.74 -13.98 -13.88
N ASN A 449 -14.90 -13.17 -14.94
CA ASN A 449 -15.15 -11.74 -14.80
C ASN A 449 -16.57 -11.53 -14.23
N PRO A 450 -16.72 -10.80 -13.11
CA PRO A 450 -18.02 -10.56 -12.50
C PRO A 450 -18.80 -9.50 -13.28
N THR A 451 -19.73 -9.97 -14.11
CA THR A 451 -20.65 -9.16 -14.90
C THR A 451 -22.07 -9.72 -14.85
N PHE A 452 -22.93 -9.12 -14.04
CA PHE A 452 -24.31 -9.53 -13.82
C PHE A 452 -25.14 -8.37 -13.25
N PHE A 453 -26.45 -8.56 -13.13
CA PHE A 453 -27.37 -7.61 -12.51
C PHE A 453 -27.97 -8.22 -11.24
N LEU A 454 -28.43 -7.35 -10.34
CA LEU A 454 -29.16 -7.76 -9.14
C LEU A 454 -30.62 -7.32 -9.27
N GLU A 455 -31.52 -8.28 -9.22
CA GLU A 455 -32.97 -8.08 -9.29
C GLU A 455 -33.59 -8.23 -7.91
N LYS A 456 -34.40 -7.27 -7.48
CA LYS A 456 -35.23 -7.39 -6.28
C LYS A 456 -36.66 -7.05 -6.64
N GLU A 457 -37.59 -7.92 -6.24
CA GLU A 457 -39.04 -7.72 -6.50
C GLU A 457 -39.36 -7.49 -7.99
N GLY A 458 -38.67 -8.20 -8.89
CA GLY A 458 -38.87 -8.12 -10.35
C GLY A 458 -38.33 -6.84 -10.99
N ARG A 459 -37.52 -6.06 -10.28
CA ARG A 459 -36.84 -4.86 -10.79
C ARG A 459 -35.34 -4.98 -10.62
N LEU A 460 -34.58 -4.63 -11.66
CA LEU A 460 -33.13 -4.50 -11.54
C LEU A 460 -32.82 -3.25 -10.70
N THR A 461 -32.08 -3.43 -9.63
CA THR A 461 -31.70 -2.35 -8.70
C THR A 461 -30.22 -2.00 -8.83
N HIS A 462 -29.38 -3.00 -9.13
CA HIS A 462 -27.94 -2.82 -9.27
C HIS A 462 -27.39 -3.60 -10.46
N ALA A 463 -26.20 -3.20 -10.89
CA ALA A 463 -25.34 -4.01 -11.74
C ALA A 463 -23.99 -4.23 -11.06
N VAL A 464 -23.38 -5.38 -11.31
CA VAL A 464 -21.94 -5.59 -11.12
C VAL A 464 -21.35 -5.69 -12.50
N ILE A 465 -20.51 -4.73 -12.90
CA ILE A 465 -19.86 -4.69 -14.22
C ILE A 465 -18.36 -4.66 -13.99
N ASN A 466 -17.65 -5.68 -14.48
CA ASN A 466 -16.21 -5.83 -14.25
C ASN A 466 -15.84 -5.65 -12.76
N GLY A 467 -16.66 -6.18 -11.84
CA GLY A 467 -16.42 -6.12 -10.40
C GLY A 467 -16.67 -4.78 -9.71
N PHE A 468 -17.27 -3.82 -10.41
CA PHE A 468 -17.76 -2.57 -9.84
C PHE A 468 -19.27 -2.67 -9.60
N LEU A 469 -19.71 -2.39 -8.37
CA LEU A 469 -21.12 -2.28 -8.04
C LEU A 469 -21.65 -0.94 -8.53
N ILE A 470 -22.82 -0.95 -9.17
CA ILE A 470 -23.49 0.23 -9.72
C ILE A 470 -24.93 0.22 -9.20
N ASP A 471 -25.29 1.21 -8.41
CA ASP A 471 -26.66 1.46 -7.92
C ASP A 471 -27.45 2.26 -8.97
N PHE A 472 -28.60 1.73 -9.41
CA PHE A 472 -29.44 2.39 -10.41
C PHE A 472 -30.24 3.58 -9.86
N SER A 473 -30.30 3.75 -8.54
CA SER A 473 -30.88 4.93 -7.90
C SER A 473 -30.03 6.18 -8.07
N GLN A 474 -28.74 6.02 -8.37
CA GLN A 474 -27.78 7.12 -8.53
C GLN A 474 -27.34 7.29 -9.99
N PRO A 475 -27.03 8.52 -10.43
CA PRO A 475 -26.31 8.73 -11.69
C PRO A 475 -24.96 8.04 -11.66
N ILE A 476 -24.58 7.37 -12.76
CA ILE A 476 -23.32 6.63 -12.85
C ILE A 476 -22.10 7.54 -12.68
N GLU A 477 -22.18 8.80 -13.14
CA GLU A 477 -21.05 9.74 -13.03
C GLU A 477 -20.77 10.18 -11.59
N LYS A 478 -21.67 9.87 -10.64
CA LYS A 478 -21.48 10.11 -9.21
C LYS A 478 -20.97 8.88 -8.46
N GLN A 479 -20.79 7.75 -9.15
CA GLN A 479 -20.36 6.49 -8.58
C GLN A 479 -18.90 6.22 -8.97
N ASN A 480 -18.16 5.51 -8.12
CA ASN A 480 -16.76 5.17 -8.37
C ASN A 480 -16.65 3.98 -9.34
N PHE A 481 -17.09 4.19 -10.59
CA PHE A 481 -16.98 3.20 -11.64
C PHE A 481 -15.57 3.21 -12.24
N GLY A 482 -14.92 2.04 -12.29
CA GLY A 482 -13.58 1.90 -12.90
C GLY A 482 -13.65 1.87 -14.42
N ASN A 483 -13.92 0.68 -14.98
CA ASN A 483 -13.97 0.51 -16.43
C ASN A 483 -14.81 -0.72 -16.83
N GLY A 484 -15.38 -0.66 -18.03
CA GLY A 484 -15.81 -1.82 -18.80
C GLY A 484 -14.63 -2.43 -19.58
N LEU A 485 -14.90 -3.56 -20.24
CA LEU A 485 -13.91 -4.29 -21.05
C LEU A 485 -14.31 -4.29 -22.52
N ILE A 486 -13.32 -4.40 -23.41
CA ILE A 486 -13.53 -4.52 -24.84
C ILE A 486 -13.20 -5.95 -25.29
N TYR A 487 -14.20 -6.67 -25.80
CA TYR A 487 -14.06 -8.02 -26.33
C TYR A 487 -14.12 -8.00 -27.86
N ARG A 488 -13.15 -8.63 -28.51
CA ARG A 488 -13.02 -8.69 -29.98
C ARG A 488 -13.45 -10.04 -30.52
#